data_AF-A0A969V0Y0-F1
#
_entry.id   AF-A0A969V0Y0-F1
#
_cell.length_a   1.000
_cell.length_b   1.000
_cell.length_c   1.000
_cell.angle_alpha   90.00
_cell.angle_beta   90.00
_cell.angle_gamma   90.00
#
_symmetry.space_group_name_H-M   'P 1'
#
loop_
_entity.id
_entity.type
_entity.pdbx_description
1 polymer ?
#
loop_
_entity_poly.entity_id
_entity_poly.type
_entity_poly.pdbx_seq_one_letter_code
_entity_poly.pdbx_strand_id
1 'polypeptide(L)'
;MAYEKEQKIALQAAAAAARLCEQVRVQKLSDAIEKPDESPVTIADYASQAIICRLLAEAFPADAIVGEEDATLLQQPDMADCLARVTAIVAESVPDATPEKIVAWVGRGKGELGRRFWTLDPIDGTKGYVRGDQYAIALALIEDGEVKVGVVGAPAMLLDPADPNAGQGALFLGVRGEGATLFSMDLQMVKPLKVNDASKAADFRLVQSVEKSHGTP
;
A
#
# COMPACT_ATOMS: atom_id res chain seq x y z
N MET A 1 -12.77 -0.97 21.26
CA MET A 1 -11.84 -1.91 20.59
C MET A 1 -10.43 -1.36 20.74
N ALA A 2 -9.41 -2.21 20.68
CA ALA A 2 -8.02 -1.76 20.75
C ALA A 2 -7.63 -1.05 19.43
N TYR A 3 -6.84 0.02 19.50
CA TYR A 3 -6.28 0.68 18.31
C TYR A 3 -7.33 1.23 17.29
N GLU A 4 -8.52 1.63 17.72
CA GLU A 4 -9.60 2.07 16.80
C GLU A 4 -9.19 3.20 15.84
N LYS A 5 -8.44 4.18 16.34
CA LYS A 5 -7.97 5.30 15.51
C LYS A 5 -6.95 4.81 14.49
N GLU A 6 -6.03 3.95 14.90
CA GLU A 6 -4.98 3.37 14.08
C GLU A 6 -5.57 2.48 12.99
N GLN A 7 -6.55 1.63 13.31
CA GLN A 7 -7.27 0.82 12.34
C GLN A 7 -7.89 1.69 11.24
N LYS A 8 -8.61 2.75 11.65
CA LYS A 8 -9.27 3.67 10.71
C LYS A 8 -8.26 4.37 9.81
N ILE A 9 -7.19 4.93 10.38
CA ILE A 9 -6.18 5.66 9.60
C ILE A 9 -5.41 4.72 8.68
N ALA A 10 -5.06 3.51 9.15
CA ALA A 10 -4.35 2.53 8.33
C ALA A 10 -5.19 2.08 7.12
N LEU A 11 -6.49 1.82 7.32
CA LEU A 11 -7.42 1.51 6.23
C LEU A 11 -7.53 2.67 5.23
N GLN A 12 -7.67 3.91 5.74
CA GLN A 12 -7.72 5.11 4.88
C GLN A 12 -6.43 5.30 4.08
N ALA A 13 -5.28 5.12 4.71
CA ALA A 13 -3.98 5.26 4.08
C ALA A 13 -3.74 4.21 3.00
N ALA A 14 -4.00 2.92 3.30
CA ALA A 14 -3.89 1.84 2.33
C ALA A 14 -4.84 2.02 1.14
N ALA A 15 -6.09 2.44 1.39
CA ALA A 15 -7.07 2.69 0.33
C ALA A 15 -6.68 3.89 -0.55
N ALA A 16 -6.12 4.95 0.03
CA ALA A 16 -5.65 6.12 -0.71
C ALA A 16 -4.44 5.76 -1.59
N ALA A 17 -3.45 5.07 -1.02
CA ALA A 17 -2.31 4.55 -1.76
C ALA A 17 -2.75 3.63 -2.92
N ALA A 18 -3.69 2.72 -2.67
CA ALA A 18 -4.20 1.78 -3.67
C ALA A 18 -4.80 2.50 -4.88
N ARG A 19 -5.58 3.55 -4.64
CA ARG A 19 -6.15 4.37 -5.71
C ARG A 19 -5.07 5.09 -6.52
N LEU A 20 -4.04 5.64 -5.87
CA LEU A 20 -2.93 6.31 -6.57
C LEU A 20 -2.11 5.32 -7.41
N CYS A 21 -1.80 4.14 -6.88
CA CYS A 21 -1.10 3.10 -7.65
C CYS A 21 -1.91 2.67 -8.88
N GLU A 22 -3.22 2.43 -8.72
CA GLU A 22 -4.09 2.11 -9.86
C GLU A 22 -4.18 3.24 -10.90
N GLN A 23 -4.21 4.49 -10.44
CA GLN A 23 -4.20 5.65 -11.32
C GLN A 23 -2.91 5.71 -12.15
N VAL A 24 -1.75 5.53 -11.54
CA VAL A 24 -0.45 5.49 -12.25
C VAL A 24 -0.45 4.35 -13.27
N ARG A 25 -0.98 3.18 -12.88
CA ARG A 25 -1.08 2.01 -13.75
C ARG A 25 -1.95 2.30 -14.99
N VAL A 26 -3.10 2.95 -14.81
CA VAL A 26 -4.00 3.34 -15.91
C VAL A 26 -3.37 4.41 -16.80
N GLN A 27 -2.76 5.45 -16.23
CA GLN A 27 -2.09 6.51 -17.01
C GLN A 27 -0.94 5.96 -17.84
N LYS A 28 -0.17 5.01 -17.31
CA LYS A 28 0.91 4.34 -18.07
C LYS A 28 0.36 3.48 -19.22
N LEU A 29 -0.81 2.86 -19.07
CA LEU A 29 -1.46 2.14 -20.17
C LEU A 29 -1.88 3.09 -21.30
N SER A 30 -2.26 4.34 -20.99
CA SER A 30 -2.49 5.38 -22.00
C SER A 30 -1.19 5.96 -22.57
N ASP A 31 -0.14 6.09 -21.75
CA ASP A 31 1.15 6.71 -22.09
C ASP A 31 2.20 5.70 -22.58
N ALA A 32 1.82 4.49 -22.99
CA ALA A 32 2.74 3.43 -23.46
C ALA A 32 3.53 3.78 -24.75
N ILE A 33 3.55 5.05 -25.14
CA ILE A 33 4.40 5.66 -26.16
C ILE A 33 5.31 6.68 -25.44
N GLU A 34 6.57 6.28 -25.22
CA GLU A 34 7.74 7.10 -24.83
C GLU A 34 7.91 7.53 -23.35
N LYS A 35 8.95 6.97 -22.68
CA LYS A 35 10.17 7.68 -22.21
C LYS A 35 11.11 6.74 -21.43
N PRO A 36 12.44 7.00 -21.38
CA PRO A 36 13.43 5.98 -21.01
C PRO A 36 13.79 5.84 -19.54
N ASP A 37 13.50 6.84 -18.68
CA ASP A 37 14.14 6.92 -17.34
C ASP A 37 13.19 7.07 -16.15
N GLU A 38 11.88 6.86 -16.32
CA GLU A 38 10.92 6.95 -15.21
C GLU A 38 9.99 5.75 -15.19
N SER A 39 10.41 4.70 -14.51
CA SER A 39 9.57 3.53 -14.39
C SER A 39 8.28 3.91 -13.64
N PRO A 40 7.10 3.42 -14.09
CA PRO A 40 5.83 3.72 -13.46
C PRO A 40 5.69 3.11 -12.07
N VAL A 41 6.57 2.15 -11.73
CA VAL A 41 6.63 1.64 -10.37
C VAL A 41 7.22 2.71 -9.47
N THR A 42 8.37 3.30 -9.83
CA THR A 42 9.00 4.41 -9.10
C THR A 42 8.03 5.54 -8.75
N ILE A 43 7.21 5.97 -9.71
CA ILE A 43 6.21 7.03 -9.46
C ILE A 43 5.14 6.58 -8.46
N ALA A 44 4.65 5.36 -8.60
CA ALA A 44 3.62 4.80 -7.73
C ALA A 44 4.16 4.54 -6.32
N ASP A 45 5.41 4.09 -6.18
CA ASP A 45 6.10 3.90 -4.90
C ASP A 45 6.19 5.22 -4.13
N TYR A 46 6.72 6.28 -4.75
CA TYR A 46 6.82 7.59 -4.12
C TYR A 46 5.44 8.20 -3.82
N ALA A 47 4.47 8.10 -4.73
CA ALA A 47 3.14 8.66 -4.53
C ALA A 47 2.38 7.97 -3.38
N SER A 48 2.45 6.64 -3.32
CA SER A 48 1.82 5.84 -2.26
C SER A 48 2.51 6.05 -0.90
N GLN A 49 3.84 6.05 -0.83
CA GLN A 49 4.56 6.38 0.40
C GLN A 49 4.24 7.80 0.87
N ALA A 50 4.20 8.79 -0.03
CA ALA A 50 3.86 10.17 0.30
C ALA A 50 2.48 10.28 0.96
N ILE A 51 1.43 9.67 0.37
CA ILE A 51 0.08 9.77 0.92
C ILE A 51 -0.07 9.03 2.25
N ILE A 52 0.56 7.86 2.40
CA ILE A 52 0.54 7.09 3.66
C ILE A 52 1.25 7.89 4.76
N CYS A 53 2.46 8.36 4.48
CA CYS A 53 3.24 9.15 5.44
C CYS A 53 2.52 10.44 5.84
N ARG A 54 1.85 11.13 4.91
CA ARG A 54 1.04 12.32 5.23
C ARG A 54 -0.05 11.99 6.23
N LEU A 55 -0.88 10.99 5.93
CA LEU A 55 -2.03 10.62 6.77
C LEU A 55 -1.61 10.12 8.15
N LEU A 56 -0.52 9.34 8.22
CA LEU A 56 0.06 8.90 9.49
C LEU A 56 0.63 10.06 10.29
N ALA A 57 1.37 10.98 9.67
CA ALA A 57 1.94 12.14 10.36
C ALA A 57 0.88 13.10 10.89
N GLU A 58 -0.23 13.29 10.17
CA GLU A 58 -1.37 14.09 10.63
C GLU A 58 -2.08 13.44 11.82
N ALA A 59 -2.27 12.11 11.79
CA ALA A 59 -2.97 11.39 12.85
C ALA A 59 -2.11 11.09 14.08
N PHE A 60 -0.83 10.82 13.87
CA PHE A 60 0.15 10.33 14.85
C PHE A 60 1.50 11.06 14.69
N PRO A 61 1.57 12.37 14.99
CA PRO A 61 2.77 13.18 14.73
C PRO A 61 4.01 12.71 15.50
N ALA A 62 3.83 12.01 16.62
CA ALA A 62 4.92 11.48 17.44
C ALA A 62 5.41 10.08 17.01
N ASP A 63 4.64 9.36 16.18
CA ASP A 63 5.03 8.02 15.74
C ASP A 63 6.09 8.13 14.64
N ALA A 64 7.14 7.31 14.74
CA ALA A 64 8.09 7.12 13.66
C ALA A 64 7.46 6.28 12.54
N ILE A 65 7.91 6.49 11.31
CA ILE A 65 7.47 5.74 10.13
C ILE A 65 8.72 5.20 9.45
N VAL A 66 8.72 3.90 9.14
CA VAL A 66 9.78 3.22 8.39
C VAL A 66 9.18 2.82 7.05
N GLY A 67 9.65 3.48 5.98
CA GLY A 67 9.26 3.17 4.60
C GLY A 67 10.45 2.73 3.77
N GLU A 68 10.17 2.12 2.62
CA GLU A 68 11.21 1.67 1.68
C GLU A 68 11.85 2.83 0.93
N GLU A 69 11.05 3.82 0.51
CA GLU A 69 11.51 4.86 -0.42
C GLU A 69 12.29 5.99 0.25
N ASP A 70 13.31 6.47 -0.45
CA ASP A 70 14.22 7.50 0.05
C ASP A 70 14.00 8.85 -0.65
N ALA A 71 13.52 9.84 0.11
CA ALA A 71 13.32 11.21 -0.38
C ALA A 71 14.60 11.88 -0.93
N THR A 72 15.79 11.47 -0.50
CA THR A 72 17.06 12.04 -0.98
C THR A 72 17.35 11.68 -2.42
N LEU A 73 16.88 10.52 -2.91
CA LEU A 73 16.94 10.16 -4.33
C LEU A 73 15.97 11.04 -5.12
N LEU A 74 14.75 11.22 -4.62
CA LEU A 74 13.71 12.04 -5.27
C LEU A 74 14.10 13.53 -5.42
N GLN A 75 15.04 14.02 -4.62
CA GLN A 75 15.56 15.39 -4.69
C GLN A 75 16.68 15.57 -5.72
N GLN A 76 17.19 14.50 -6.33
CA GLN A 76 18.27 14.59 -7.30
C GLN A 76 17.78 15.24 -8.62
N PRO A 77 18.64 15.99 -9.33
CA PRO A 77 18.23 16.72 -10.54
C PRO A 77 17.70 15.83 -11.67
N ASP A 78 18.17 14.59 -11.77
CA ASP A 78 17.70 13.56 -12.71
C ASP A 78 16.29 13.05 -12.38
N MET A 79 15.86 13.16 -11.12
CA MET A 79 14.53 12.78 -10.63
C MET A 79 13.50 13.93 -10.67
N ALA A 80 13.84 15.09 -11.24
CA ALA A 80 12.98 16.27 -11.22
C ALA A 80 11.65 16.06 -11.95
N ASP A 81 11.66 15.39 -13.10
CA ASP A 81 10.46 15.05 -13.86
C ASP A 81 9.59 14.04 -13.08
N CYS A 82 10.22 13.05 -12.42
CA CYS A 82 9.55 12.07 -11.58
C CYS A 82 8.85 12.76 -10.41
N LEU A 83 9.55 13.64 -9.69
CA LEU A 83 8.98 14.43 -8.59
C LEU A 83 7.81 15.30 -9.07
N ALA A 84 7.89 15.91 -10.25
CA ALA A 84 6.80 16.69 -10.82
C ALA A 84 5.55 15.82 -11.09
N ARG A 85 5.75 14.60 -11.63
CA ARG A 85 4.65 13.66 -11.89
C ARG A 85 4.04 13.10 -10.62
N VAL A 86 4.86 12.70 -9.64
CA VAL A 86 4.40 12.29 -8.31
C VAL A 86 3.57 13.41 -7.68
N THR A 87 4.05 14.65 -7.74
CA THR A 87 3.31 15.82 -7.24
C THR A 87 1.96 15.97 -7.93
N ALA A 88 1.92 15.87 -9.26
CA ALA A 88 0.68 16.01 -10.03
C ALA A 88 -0.36 14.94 -9.65
N ILE A 89 0.07 13.67 -9.56
CA ILE A 89 -0.80 12.55 -9.19
C ILE A 89 -1.34 12.71 -7.77
N VAL A 90 -0.48 13.04 -6.80
CA VAL A 90 -0.91 13.26 -5.42
C VAL A 90 -1.81 14.49 -5.30
N ALA A 91 -1.58 15.53 -6.11
CA ALA A 91 -2.37 16.76 -6.09
C ALA A 91 -3.85 16.55 -6.47
N GLU A 92 -4.18 15.51 -7.24
CA GLU A 92 -5.57 15.18 -7.56
C GLU A 92 -6.39 14.80 -6.32
N SER A 93 -5.76 14.17 -5.32
CA SER A 93 -6.37 13.82 -4.04
C SER A 93 -6.04 14.80 -2.91
N VAL A 94 -4.94 15.55 -3.05
CA VAL A 94 -4.44 16.51 -2.06
C VAL A 94 -4.10 17.83 -2.78
N PRO A 95 -5.10 18.70 -3.04
CA PRO A 95 -4.94 19.86 -3.94
C PRO A 95 -3.83 20.85 -3.59
N ASP A 96 -3.37 20.86 -2.34
CA ASP A 96 -2.29 21.70 -1.85
C ASP A 96 -0.91 21.02 -1.87
N ALA A 97 -0.78 19.84 -2.49
CA ALA A 97 0.49 19.14 -2.66
C ALA A 97 1.47 19.97 -3.50
N THR A 98 2.71 20.09 -3.03
CA THR A 98 3.83 20.74 -3.72
C THR A 98 5.03 19.80 -3.72
N PRO A 99 6.04 19.99 -4.60
CA PRO A 99 7.24 19.15 -4.60
C PRO A 99 7.93 19.08 -3.23
N GLU A 100 7.95 20.20 -2.50
CA GLU A 100 8.53 20.28 -1.15
C GLU A 100 7.75 19.43 -0.16
N LYS A 101 6.41 19.43 -0.26
CA LYS A 101 5.55 18.60 0.59
C LYS A 101 5.69 17.12 0.25
N ILE A 102 5.77 16.75 -1.04
CA ILE A 102 6.02 15.37 -1.45
C ILE A 102 7.32 14.85 -0.84
N VAL A 103 8.41 15.59 -1.03
CA VAL A 103 9.72 15.24 -0.45
C VAL A 103 9.63 15.14 1.08
N ALA A 104 8.96 16.08 1.74
CA ALA A 104 8.79 16.04 3.19
C ALA A 104 7.98 14.82 3.65
N TRP A 105 6.90 14.47 2.95
CA TRP A 105 6.07 13.30 3.27
C TRP A 105 6.80 12.00 3.02
N VAL A 106 7.44 11.82 1.86
CA VAL A 106 8.29 10.64 1.59
C VAL A 106 9.39 10.53 2.65
N GLY A 107 10.03 11.65 3.00
CA GLY A 107 11.11 11.71 3.97
C GLY A 107 10.72 11.33 5.40
N ARG A 108 9.42 11.35 5.75
CA ARG A 108 8.94 10.82 7.04
C ARG A 108 9.17 9.33 7.18
N GLY A 109 9.33 8.60 6.07
CA GLY A 109 9.67 7.17 6.05
C GLY A 109 11.07 6.83 6.58
N LYS A 110 11.90 7.83 6.91
CA LYS A 110 13.21 7.65 7.55
C LYS A 110 13.17 7.70 9.09
N GLY A 111 12.03 7.35 9.69
CA GLY A 111 11.90 7.28 11.14
C GLY A 111 12.82 6.21 11.75
N GLU A 112 13.31 6.48 12.96
CA GLU A 112 14.11 5.50 13.70
C GLU A 112 13.21 4.43 14.34
N LEU A 113 13.74 3.21 14.45
CA LEU A 113 13.08 2.13 15.16
C LEU A 113 12.98 2.49 16.64
N GLY A 114 11.75 2.51 17.15
CA GLY A 114 11.46 2.82 18.55
C GLY A 114 10.57 1.77 19.19
N ARG A 115 10.09 2.09 20.39
CA ARG A 115 9.10 1.26 21.10
C ARG A 115 7.79 1.14 20.31
N ARG A 116 7.40 2.20 19.60
CA ARG A 116 6.20 2.28 18.78
C ARG A 116 6.54 2.97 17.46
N PHE A 117 6.21 2.34 16.34
CA PHE A 117 6.44 2.89 15.01
C PHE A 117 5.54 2.21 13.96
N TRP A 118 5.32 2.90 12.86
CA TRP A 118 4.70 2.35 11.66
C TRP A 118 5.77 1.85 10.71
N THR A 119 5.49 0.76 10.00
CA THR A 119 6.29 0.28 8.89
C THR A 119 5.40 0.12 7.67
N LEU A 120 5.90 0.47 6.49
CA LEU A 120 5.15 0.35 5.24
C LEU A 120 6.04 -0.14 4.10
N ASP A 121 5.42 -0.92 3.22
CA ASP A 121 5.92 -1.24 1.88
C ASP A 121 4.86 -0.68 0.90
N PRO A 122 5.22 0.35 0.11
CA PRO A 122 4.28 1.02 -0.76
C PRO A 122 3.75 0.10 -1.87
N ILE A 123 4.58 -0.79 -2.41
CA ILE A 123 4.24 -1.75 -3.47
C ILE A 123 5.03 -3.05 -3.26
N ASP A 124 4.45 -3.96 -2.47
CA ASP A 124 4.94 -5.33 -2.38
C ASP A 124 4.54 -6.08 -3.66
N GLY A 125 5.54 -6.65 -4.34
CA GLY A 125 5.36 -7.32 -5.63
C GLY A 125 5.51 -6.41 -6.85
N THR A 126 6.48 -5.50 -6.84
CA THR A 126 6.90 -4.59 -7.95
C THR A 126 6.82 -5.23 -9.35
N LYS A 127 7.31 -6.47 -9.51
CA LYS A 127 7.25 -7.20 -10.80
C LYS A 127 5.83 -7.48 -11.26
N GLY A 128 4.95 -7.85 -10.34
CA GLY A 128 3.53 -8.08 -10.60
C GLY A 128 2.85 -6.77 -10.99
N TYR A 129 3.11 -5.69 -10.23
CA TYR A 129 2.61 -4.35 -10.54
C TYR A 129 2.96 -3.91 -11.98
N VAL A 130 4.23 -4.04 -12.38
CA VAL A 130 4.70 -3.65 -13.72
C VAL A 130 4.05 -4.47 -14.84
N ARG A 131 3.73 -5.75 -14.59
CA ARG A 131 3.05 -6.64 -15.54
C ARG A 131 1.54 -6.44 -15.61
N GLY A 132 0.96 -5.67 -14.68
CA GLY A 132 -0.49 -5.55 -14.54
C GLY A 132 -1.14 -6.71 -13.77
N ASP A 133 -0.32 -7.53 -13.09
CA ASP A 133 -0.78 -8.62 -12.22
C ASP A 133 -1.11 -8.10 -10.80
N GLN A 134 -1.11 -8.99 -9.81
CA GLN A 134 -1.33 -8.66 -8.41
C GLN A 134 -0.10 -7.96 -7.80
N TYR A 135 -0.39 -7.06 -6.85
CA TYR A 135 0.56 -6.41 -5.95
C TYR A 135 -0.21 -6.03 -4.68
N ALA A 136 0.52 -5.62 -3.64
CA ALA A 136 -0.09 -5.19 -2.39
C ALA A 136 0.53 -3.91 -1.86
N ILE A 137 -0.24 -3.18 -1.06
CA ILE A 137 0.25 -2.14 -0.17
C ILE A 137 0.25 -2.72 1.23
N ALA A 138 1.40 -2.77 1.90
CA ALA A 138 1.50 -3.31 3.24
C ALA A 138 1.78 -2.18 4.24
N LEU A 139 0.99 -2.12 5.31
CA LEU A 139 1.14 -1.14 6.38
C LEU A 139 0.93 -1.82 7.72
N ALA A 140 1.83 -1.61 8.68
CA ALA A 140 1.69 -2.17 10.01
C ALA A 140 2.13 -1.19 11.10
N LEU A 141 1.46 -1.27 12.25
CA LEU A 141 1.87 -0.66 13.50
C LEU A 141 2.56 -1.71 14.37
N ILE A 142 3.78 -1.41 14.79
CA ILE A 142 4.55 -2.20 15.74
C ILE A 142 4.61 -1.45 17.06
N GLU A 143 4.32 -2.13 18.16
CA GLU A 143 4.48 -1.61 19.52
C GLU A 143 5.06 -2.70 20.43
N ASP A 144 6.11 -2.36 21.18
CA ASP A 144 6.85 -3.26 22.05
C ASP A 144 7.36 -4.53 21.33
N GLY A 145 7.76 -4.38 20.06
CA GLY A 145 8.25 -5.48 19.23
C GLY A 145 7.17 -6.39 18.65
N GLU A 146 5.89 -6.04 18.80
CA GLU A 146 4.77 -6.84 18.33
C GLU A 146 3.92 -6.06 17.32
N VAL A 147 3.52 -6.72 16.21
CA VAL A 147 2.57 -6.14 15.25
C VAL A 147 1.19 -6.05 15.89
N LYS A 148 0.67 -4.85 16.10
CA LYS A 148 -0.63 -4.60 16.76
C LYS A 148 -1.76 -4.43 15.76
N VAL A 149 -1.48 -3.73 14.67
CA VAL A 149 -2.40 -3.49 13.55
C VAL A 149 -1.64 -3.76 12.26
N GLY A 150 -2.27 -4.47 11.32
CA GLY A 150 -1.75 -4.69 9.98
C GLY A 150 -2.84 -4.46 8.95
N VAL A 151 -2.54 -3.75 7.87
CA VAL A 151 -3.40 -3.57 6.72
C VAL A 151 -2.65 -4.01 5.47
N VAL A 152 -3.32 -4.82 4.65
CA VAL A 152 -2.86 -5.18 3.31
C VAL A 152 -3.92 -4.70 2.32
N GLY A 153 -3.55 -3.79 1.43
CA GLY A 153 -4.39 -3.37 0.31
C GLY A 153 -4.05 -4.14 -0.95
N ALA A 154 -5.02 -4.83 -1.54
CA ALA A 154 -4.88 -5.61 -2.76
C ALA A 154 -5.83 -5.08 -3.85
N PRO A 155 -5.45 -3.99 -4.55
CA PRO A 155 -6.32 -3.32 -5.53
C PRO A 155 -6.64 -4.15 -6.76
N ALA A 156 -5.72 -5.01 -7.20
CA ALA A 156 -5.95 -5.87 -8.36
C ALA A 156 -6.78 -7.13 -8.02
N MET A 157 -7.09 -7.39 -6.75
CA MET A 157 -7.80 -8.60 -6.31
C MET A 157 -9.33 -8.42 -6.41
N LEU A 158 -10.06 -9.48 -6.74
CA LEU A 158 -11.53 -9.46 -6.65
C LEU A 158 -11.98 -9.42 -5.18
N LEU A 159 -13.00 -8.63 -4.88
CA LEU A 159 -13.55 -8.52 -3.53
C LEU A 159 -14.20 -9.85 -3.08
N ASP A 160 -14.89 -10.53 -4.00
CA ASP A 160 -15.33 -11.90 -3.82
C ASP A 160 -14.97 -12.76 -5.06
N PRO A 161 -14.04 -13.72 -4.94
CA PRO A 161 -13.72 -14.62 -6.04
C PRO A 161 -14.90 -15.47 -6.54
N ALA A 162 -15.95 -15.65 -5.74
CA ALA A 162 -17.14 -16.39 -6.13
C ALA A 162 -18.17 -15.52 -6.87
N ASP A 163 -18.07 -14.19 -6.78
CA ASP A 163 -18.96 -13.25 -7.46
C ASP A 163 -18.14 -12.17 -8.20
N PRO A 164 -17.92 -12.33 -9.52
CA PRO A 164 -17.21 -11.34 -10.33
C PRO A 164 -17.84 -9.94 -10.33
N ASN A 165 -19.11 -9.80 -9.93
CA ASN A 165 -19.80 -8.52 -9.85
C ASN A 165 -19.61 -7.81 -8.50
N ALA A 166 -18.96 -8.47 -7.52
CA ALA A 166 -18.67 -7.88 -6.22
C ALA A 166 -17.67 -6.71 -6.29
N GLY A 167 -17.05 -6.50 -7.45
CA GLY A 167 -16.07 -5.45 -7.70
C GLY A 167 -14.64 -5.89 -7.43
N GLN A 168 -13.73 -4.96 -7.68
CA GLN A 168 -12.29 -5.16 -7.55
C GLN A 168 -11.74 -4.29 -6.42
N GLY A 169 -10.67 -4.75 -5.79
CA GLY A 169 -10.00 -4.11 -4.67
C GLY A 169 -10.49 -4.64 -3.33
N ALA A 170 -9.55 -5.17 -2.55
CA ALA A 170 -9.77 -5.64 -1.19
C ALA A 170 -8.80 -4.96 -0.22
N LEU A 171 -9.27 -4.69 1.00
CA LEU A 171 -8.44 -4.27 2.13
C LEU A 171 -8.57 -5.32 3.24
N PHE A 172 -7.46 -5.86 3.70
CA PHE A 172 -7.41 -6.83 4.77
C PHE A 172 -6.88 -6.14 6.02
N LEU A 173 -7.69 -6.05 7.07
CA LEU A 173 -7.29 -5.51 8.37
C LEU A 173 -7.11 -6.66 9.37
N GLY A 174 -5.94 -6.75 9.99
CA GLY A 174 -5.67 -7.62 11.13
C GLY A 174 -5.37 -6.81 12.38
N VAL A 175 -5.97 -7.18 13.49
CA VAL A 175 -5.75 -6.55 14.80
C VAL A 175 -5.41 -7.63 15.82
N ARG A 176 -4.30 -7.45 16.52
CA ARG A 176 -3.81 -8.46 17.45
C ARG A 176 -4.82 -8.70 18.58
N GLY A 177 -5.26 -9.95 18.69
CA GLY A 177 -6.27 -10.36 19.67
C GLY A 177 -7.73 -10.18 19.21
N GLU A 178 -8.00 -9.49 18.10
CA GLU A 178 -9.36 -9.26 17.59
C GLU A 178 -9.64 -10.02 16.26
N GLY A 179 -8.59 -10.57 15.62
CA GLY A 179 -8.71 -11.34 14.39
C GLY A 179 -8.47 -10.50 13.14
N ALA A 180 -9.05 -10.91 12.02
CA ALA A 180 -8.90 -10.22 10.74
C ALA A 180 -10.25 -10.01 10.05
N THR A 181 -10.35 -8.96 9.25
CA THR A 181 -11.59 -8.52 8.60
C THR A 181 -11.28 -8.00 7.19
N LEU A 182 -12.15 -8.35 6.24
CA LEU A 182 -12.12 -7.85 4.87
C LEU A 182 -12.98 -6.58 4.76
N PHE A 183 -12.43 -5.57 4.10
CA PHE A 183 -13.10 -4.32 3.74
C PHE A 183 -13.03 -4.10 2.22
N SER A 184 -14.01 -3.38 1.68
CA SER A 184 -13.93 -2.85 0.31
C SER A 184 -13.00 -1.63 0.24
N MET A 185 -12.62 -1.21 -0.97
CA MET A 185 -11.84 0.02 -1.16
C MET A 185 -12.55 1.29 -0.65
N ASP A 186 -13.88 1.26 -0.53
CA ASP A 186 -14.68 2.34 0.05
C ASP A 186 -14.82 2.24 1.58
N LEU A 187 -13.96 1.45 2.21
CA LEU A 187 -13.83 1.30 3.66
C LEU A 187 -15.08 0.69 4.33
N GLN A 188 -15.90 -0.01 3.55
CA GLN A 188 -17.05 -0.74 4.09
C GLN A 188 -16.62 -2.13 4.54
N MET A 189 -16.99 -2.50 5.76
CA MET A 189 -16.72 -3.85 6.27
C MET A 189 -17.52 -4.87 5.46
N VAL A 190 -16.83 -5.84 4.88
CA VAL A 190 -17.46 -6.91 4.10
C VAL A 190 -17.74 -8.12 4.99
N LYS A 191 -16.68 -8.71 5.57
CA LYS A 191 -16.81 -9.89 6.42
C LYS A 191 -15.59 -10.10 7.33
N PRO A 192 -15.76 -10.68 8.53
CA PRO A 192 -14.66 -11.24 9.30
C PRO A 192 -14.00 -12.39 8.52
N LEU A 193 -12.69 -12.52 8.67
CA LEU A 193 -11.88 -13.56 8.07
C LEU A 193 -11.55 -14.63 9.11
N LYS A 194 -11.55 -15.88 8.66
CA LYS A 194 -11.22 -17.03 9.49
C LYS A 194 -10.35 -17.98 8.69
N VAL A 195 -9.40 -18.61 9.37
CA VAL A 195 -8.65 -19.72 8.79
C VAL A 195 -9.63 -20.87 8.57
N ASN A 196 -9.52 -21.53 7.42
CA ASN A 196 -10.35 -22.71 7.14
C ASN A 196 -10.08 -23.81 8.17
N ASP A 197 -11.16 -24.48 8.57
CA ASP A 197 -11.06 -25.65 9.42
C ASP A 197 -10.39 -26.80 8.64
N ALA A 198 -9.50 -27.55 9.31
CA ALA A 198 -8.80 -28.67 8.70
C ALA A 198 -9.74 -29.77 8.17
N SER A 199 -10.96 -29.86 8.70
CA SER A 199 -12.01 -30.77 8.23
C SER A 199 -12.63 -30.37 6.89
N LYS A 200 -12.41 -29.14 6.40
CA LYS A 200 -12.98 -28.61 5.16
C LYS A 200 -11.94 -28.54 4.04
N ALA A 201 -11.34 -29.69 3.71
CA ALA A 201 -10.29 -29.78 2.70
C ALA A 201 -10.70 -29.24 1.30
N ALA A 202 -11.99 -29.25 0.96
CA ALA A 202 -12.49 -28.68 -0.31
C ALA A 202 -12.29 -27.15 -0.42
N ASP A 203 -12.18 -26.46 0.72
CA ASP A 203 -11.95 -25.01 0.78
C ASP A 203 -10.46 -24.67 0.71
N PHE A 204 -9.58 -25.68 0.68
CA PHE A 204 -8.14 -25.44 0.56
C PHE A 204 -7.82 -24.95 -0.85
N ARG A 205 -6.84 -24.05 -0.91
CA ARG A 205 -6.29 -23.51 -2.17
C ARG A 205 -4.80 -23.78 -2.15
N LEU A 206 -4.32 -24.48 -3.18
CA LEU A 206 -2.89 -24.62 -3.40
C LEU A 206 -2.37 -23.33 -4.02
N VAL A 207 -1.44 -22.68 -3.34
CA VAL A 207 -0.75 -21.50 -3.84
C VAL A 207 0.66 -21.92 -4.22
N GLN A 208 1.11 -21.57 -5.43
CA GLN A 208 2.45 -21.86 -5.92
C GLN A 208 3.12 -20.58 -6.38
N SER A 209 4.45 -20.54 -6.26
CA SER A 209 5.23 -19.44 -6.82
C SER A 209 5.17 -19.47 -8.35
N VAL A 210 4.96 -18.30 -8.95
CA VAL A 210 5.10 -18.09 -10.40
C VAL A 210 6.56 -17.89 -10.82
N GLU A 211 7.46 -17.61 -9.86
CA GLU A 211 8.90 -17.50 -10.10
C GLU A 211 9.55 -18.88 -9.99
N LYS A 212 10.20 -19.32 -11.08
CA LYS A 212 10.80 -20.66 -11.21
C LYS A 212 11.87 -20.94 -10.15
N SER A 213 12.55 -19.92 -9.64
CA SER A 213 13.56 -20.06 -8.57
C SER A 213 12.95 -20.30 -7.18
N HIS A 214 11.67 -19.99 -7.00
CA HIS A 214 10.96 -20.08 -5.71
C HIS A 214 9.86 -21.17 -5.72
N GLY A 215 9.75 -21.95 -6.79
CA GLY A 215 8.87 -23.13 -6.83
C GLY A 215 9.48 -24.29 -6.06
N THR A 216 8.65 -25.10 -5.40
CA THR A 216 9.07 -26.44 -4.97
C THR A 216 9.46 -27.27 -6.20
N PRO A 217 10.60 -27.97 -6.19
CA PRO A 217 11.07 -28.78 -7.32
C PRO A 217 10.10 -29.91 -7.69
#